data_AF-A0A3N5UE52-F1
#
_entry.id   AF-A0A3N5UE52-F1
#
_cell.length_a   1.000
_cell.length_b   1.000
_cell.length_c   1.000
_cell.angle_alpha   90.00
_cell.angle_beta   90.00
_cell.angle_gamma   90.00
#
_symmetry.space_group_name_H-M   'P 1'
#
loop_
_entity.id
_entity.type
_entity.pdbx_description
1 polymer ?
#
loop_
_entity_poly.entity_id
_entity_poly.type
_entity_poly.pdbx_seq_one_letter_code
_entity_poly.pdbx_strand_id
1 'polypeptide(L)'
;MEVEFGRHRVLFIRTDVGDEASVQNLYNQSILYFGKVDAVINNATMAVLGEVKDLPIEEWDKSYHVNLRGPVLMAKLFLPDMLKRNHGVFACVSSTGTAFLGGYETFKAAQVHLANTLDAELEGTGVSAYTIGPGLVPTETASKAISQLAPQMGMTVDEFFTQNKGAVLSVEEAGAGFAASVVFARKFRGQEISSIQALKAADINYGREAEEQSAGIDAEKQKYSEEDLQQLRASCEAVHLTLREQSEDWKRRSLFERQWVIRDFRKTAGMPVEEWLETLRQLEENLGHGMVSRPPLEKLAGYYNHLAELAKGYEKDPLKLEENLRHVYRWRDEVETLEKLLQ
;
A
#
# COMPACT_ATOMS: atom_id res chain seq x y z
N MET A 1 -7.24 -14.66 25.83
CA MET A 1 -5.88 -14.07 25.72
C MET A 1 -4.89 -14.60 26.75
N GLU A 2 -4.91 -14.21 28.04
CA GLU A 2 -3.91 -14.73 29.01
C GLU A 2 -3.93 -16.26 29.17
N VAL A 3 -5.12 -16.86 29.15
CA VAL A 3 -5.31 -18.32 29.21
C VAL A 3 -4.80 -19.02 27.95
N GLU A 4 -4.83 -18.33 26.81
CA GLU A 4 -4.56 -18.89 25.48
C GLU A 4 -3.07 -18.73 25.08
N PHE A 5 -2.50 -17.56 25.34
CA PHE A 5 -1.12 -17.22 24.98
C PHE A 5 -0.16 -17.23 26.17
N GLY A 6 -0.67 -17.35 27.40
CA GLY A 6 0.10 -17.26 28.64
C GLY A 6 0.25 -15.84 29.16
N ARG A 7 0.28 -15.68 30.49
CA ARG A 7 0.35 -14.37 31.18
C ARG A 7 1.53 -13.51 30.75
N HIS A 8 2.67 -14.09 30.41
CA HIS A 8 3.87 -13.34 30.02
C HIS A 8 3.93 -12.90 28.55
N ARG A 9 2.93 -13.25 27.73
CA ARG A 9 2.89 -12.91 26.30
C ARG A 9 1.89 -11.82 25.95
N VAL A 10 1.02 -11.45 26.87
CA VAL A 10 -0.04 -10.46 26.65
C VAL A 10 -0.06 -9.48 27.80
N LEU A 11 -0.15 -8.19 27.48
CA LEU A 11 -0.35 -7.11 28.44
C LEU A 11 -1.46 -6.21 27.92
N PHE A 12 -2.48 -5.96 28.76
CA PHE A 12 -3.53 -5.00 28.46
C PHE A 12 -3.28 -3.69 29.22
N ILE A 13 -3.27 -2.57 28.49
CA ILE A 13 -3.17 -1.23 29.07
C ILE A 13 -4.28 -0.39 28.45
N ARG A 14 -5.25 0.02 29.28
CA ARG A 14 -6.28 0.97 28.85
C ARG A 14 -5.61 2.26 28.41
N THR A 15 -5.79 2.61 27.15
CA THR A 15 -5.12 3.76 26.53
C THR A 15 -6.10 4.53 25.67
N ASP A 16 -6.31 5.80 25.99
CA ASP A 16 -6.78 6.79 25.02
C ASP A 16 -5.58 7.24 24.19
N VAL A 17 -5.60 6.97 22.88
CA VAL A 17 -4.48 7.32 21.98
C VAL A 17 -4.44 8.81 21.65
N GLY A 18 -5.53 9.53 21.86
CA GLY A 18 -5.59 10.98 21.68
C GLY A 18 -5.01 11.76 22.85
N ASP A 19 -4.73 11.12 23.99
CA ASP A 19 -4.16 11.72 25.19
C ASP A 19 -2.66 11.40 25.36
N GLU A 20 -1.86 12.42 25.61
CA GLU A 20 -0.39 12.29 25.66
C GLU A 20 0.08 11.53 26.90
N ALA A 21 -0.53 11.76 28.06
CA ALA A 21 -0.16 11.07 29.30
C ALA A 21 -0.50 9.58 29.24
N SER A 22 -1.65 9.26 28.65
CA SER A 22 -2.11 7.91 28.37
C SER A 22 -1.15 7.15 27.43
N VAL A 23 -0.75 7.77 26.32
CA VAL A 23 0.23 7.19 25.38
C VAL A 23 1.63 7.04 26.02
N GLN A 24 2.04 7.98 26.86
CA GLN A 24 3.27 7.86 27.65
C GLN A 24 3.22 6.68 28.63
N ASN A 25 2.08 6.46 29.30
CA ASN A 25 1.89 5.30 30.15
C ASN A 25 1.94 3.99 29.35
N LEU A 26 1.30 3.94 28.17
CA LEU A 26 1.38 2.78 27.27
C LEU A 26 2.85 2.44 26.93
N TYR A 27 3.64 3.43 26.53
CA TYR A 27 5.07 3.25 26.25
C TYR A 27 5.82 2.72 27.48
N ASN A 28 5.72 3.40 28.63
CA ASN A 28 6.45 3.02 29.85
C ASN A 28 6.16 1.58 30.29
N GLN A 29 4.88 1.20 30.30
CA GLN A 29 4.45 -0.15 30.70
C GLN A 29 4.87 -1.20 29.68
N SER A 30 4.80 -0.90 28.38
CA SER A 30 5.23 -1.81 27.31
C SER A 30 6.73 -2.11 27.39
N ILE A 31 7.56 -1.08 27.58
CA ILE A 31 9.01 -1.24 27.73
C ILE A 31 9.36 -1.95 29.04
N LEU A 32 8.70 -1.61 30.16
CA LEU A 32 8.92 -2.28 31.44
C LEU A 32 8.62 -3.78 31.36
N TYR A 33 7.55 -4.15 30.65
CA TYR A 33 7.07 -5.54 30.59
C TYR A 33 7.78 -6.39 29.55
N PHE A 34 7.97 -5.87 28.33
CA PHE A 34 8.54 -6.62 27.20
C PHE A 34 10.00 -6.28 26.91
N GLY A 35 10.55 -5.24 27.53
CA GLY A 35 11.91 -4.73 27.30
C GLY A 35 12.07 -3.93 26.01
N LYS A 36 11.18 -4.15 25.02
CA LYS A 36 11.19 -3.51 23.71
C LYS A 36 9.84 -3.64 23.01
N VAL A 37 9.62 -2.80 22.01
CA VAL A 37 8.48 -2.90 21.09
C VAL A 37 9.02 -2.96 19.66
N ASP A 38 8.78 -4.09 18.97
CA ASP A 38 9.26 -4.32 17.61
C ASP A 38 8.27 -3.85 16.54
N ALA A 39 6.98 -3.74 16.87
CA ALA A 39 5.96 -3.24 15.95
C ALA A 39 4.93 -2.37 16.67
N VAL A 40 4.53 -1.29 16.02
CA VAL A 40 3.41 -0.42 16.42
C VAL A 40 2.39 -0.43 15.28
N ILE A 41 1.15 -0.82 15.60
CA ILE A 41 0.03 -0.84 14.66
C ILE A 41 -1.00 0.18 15.14
N ASN A 42 -1.09 1.31 14.44
CA ASN A 42 -2.04 2.38 14.76
C ASN A 42 -3.43 2.02 14.20
N ASN A 43 -4.16 1.21 14.96
CA ASN A 43 -5.49 0.69 14.59
C ASN A 43 -6.65 1.51 15.17
N ALA A 44 -6.46 2.13 16.35
CA ALA A 44 -7.52 2.89 17.03
C ALA A 44 -8.13 3.93 16.08
N THR A 45 -9.46 3.95 16.02
CA THR A 45 -10.20 4.70 15.01
C THR A 45 -11.48 5.31 15.58
N MET A 46 -11.79 6.54 15.16
CA MET A 46 -13.09 7.19 15.32
C MET A 46 -13.74 7.41 13.96
N ALA A 47 -14.83 6.70 13.68
CA ALA A 47 -15.57 6.85 12.42
C ALA A 47 -16.62 7.95 12.55
N VAL A 48 -16.30 9.14 12.05
CA VAL A 48 -17.20 10.30 12.02
C VAL A 48 -17.83 10.42 10.63
N LEU A 49 -19.16 10.35 10.59
CA LEU A 49 -19.95 10.32 9.36
C LEU A 49 -20.76 11.62 9.22
N GLY A 50 -20.91 12.11 8.01
CA GLY A 50 -21.68 13.30 7.68
C GLY A 50 -21.15 14.02 6.45
N GLU A 51 -22.00 14.86 5.86
CA GLU A 51 -21.56 15.81 4.83
C GLU A 51 -20.58 16.81 5.43
N VAL A 52 -19.50 17.10 4.69
CA VAL A 52 -18.45 18.02 5.15
C VAL A 52 -19.01 19.38 5.58
N LYS A 53 -20.02 19.89 4.86
CA LYS A 53 -20.63 21.20 5.13
C LYS A 53 -21.51 21.25 6.39
N ASP A 54 -22.00 20.11 6.86
CA ASP A 54 -22.96 20.05 7.97
C ASP A 54 -22.37 19.41 9.24
N LEU A 55 -21.18 18.82 9.14
CA LEU A 55 -20.54 18.12 10.24
C LEU A 55 -19.93 19.13 11.25
N PRO A 56 -20.32 19.09 12.55
CA PRO A 56 -19.77 20.00 13.55
C PRO A 56 -18.26 19.84 13.73
N ILE A 57 -17.56 20.95 13.99
CA ILE A 57 -16.09 20.95 14.15
C ILE A 57 -15.64 20.07 15.31
N GLU A 58 -16.44 19.96 16.37
CA GLU A 58 -16.13 19.11 17.52
C GLU A 58 -16.04 17.62 17.15
N GLU A 59 -16.80 17.19 16.13
CA GLU A 59 -16.70 15.82 15.60
C GLU A 59 -15.44 15.65 14.75
N TRP A 60 -15.04 16.67 14.00
CA TRP A 60 -13.74 16.69 13.33
C TRP A 60 -12.58 16.60 14.33
N ASP A 61 -12.65 17.33 15.43
CA ASP A 61 -11.62 17.33 16.47
C ASP A 61 -11.47 15.96 17.14
N LYS A 62 -12.59 15.28 17.43
CA LYS A 62 -12.58 13.90 17.93
C LYS A 62 -11.91 12.95 16.94
N SER A 63 -12.26 13.05 15.67
CA SER A 63 -11.67 12.24 14.60
C SER A 63 -10.17 12.53 14.47
N TYR A 64 -9.77 13.80 14.46
CA TYR A 64 -8.36 14.22 14.42
C TYR A 64 -7.56 13.65 15.59
N HIS A 65 -8.06 13.77 16.83
CA HIS A 65 -7.37 13.32 18.03
C HIS A 65 -7.01 11.84 17.98
N VAL A 66 -7.93 11.00 17.49
CA VAL A 66 -7.71 9.55 17.42
C VAL A 66 -7.01 9.15 16.12
N ASN A 67 -7.52 9.58 14.97
CA ASN A 67 -7.10 9.08 13.67
C ASN A 67 -5.78 9.70 13.18
N LEU A 68 -5.37 10.88 13.66
CA LEU A 68 -4.11 11.51 13.21
C LEU A 68 -3.17 11.88 14.35
N ARG A 69 -3.64 12.60 15.37
CA ARG A 69 -2.79 12.99 16.52
C ARG A 69 -2.27 11.75 17.25
N GLY A 70 -3.10 10.74 17.46
CA GLY A 70 -2.70 9.48 18.09
C GLY A 70 -1.49 8.81 17.42
N PRO A 71 -1.53 8.51 16.11
CA PRO A 71 -0.37 8.03 15.37
C PRO A 71 0.89 8.90 15.53
N VAL A 72 0.75 10.24 15.54
CA VAL A 72 1.90 11.14 15.74
C VAL A 72 2.50 11.00 17.15
N LEU A 73 1.67 10.86 18.19
CA LEU A 73 2.14 10.61 19.56
C LEU A 73 2.85 9.26 19.68
N MET A 74 2.29 8.22 19.06
CA MET A 74 2.90 6.88 19.02
C MET A 74 4.25 6.93 18.31
N ALA A 75 4.36 7.63 17.18
CA ALA A 75 5.64 7.82 16.48
C ALA A 75 6.68 8.52 17.37
N LYS A 76 6.29 9.60 18.05
CA LYS A 76 7.15 10.37 18.95
C LYS A 76 7.77 9.52 20.07
N LEU A 77 7.01 8.57 20.63
CA LEU A 77 7.48 7.74 21.74
C LEU A 77 8.23 6.48 21.29
N PHE A 78 7.72 5.77 20.27
CA PHE A 78 8.24 4.44 19.92
C PHE A 78 9.34 4.46 18.85
N LEU A 79 9.35 5.42 17.91
CA LEU A 79 10.37 5.45 16.84
C LEU A 79 11.81 5.64 17.36
N PRO A 80 12.09 6.49 18.37
CA PRO A 80 13.47 6.67 18.84
C PRO A 80 14.15 5.36 19.27
N ASP A 81 13.43 4.47 19.95
CA ASP A 81 13.96 3.17 20.39
C ASP A 81 14.09 2.16 19.24
N MET A 82 13.18 2.21 18.25
CA MET A 82 13.30 1.42 17.03
C MET A 82 14.55 1.82 16.23
N LEU A 83 14.77 3.12 16.07
CA LEU A 83 15.95 3.70 15.41
C LEU A 83 17.24 3.33 16.13
N LYS A 84 17.29 3.47 17.45
CA LYS A 84 18.45 3.10 18.27
C LYS A 84 18.86 1.63 18.08
N ARG A 85 17.89 0.74 17.87
CA ARG A 85 18.10 -0.70 17.64
C ARG A 85 18.20 -1.06 16.15
N ASN A 86 18.04 -0.08 15.26
CA ASN A 86 17.96 -0.26 13.82
C ASN A 86 16.95 -1.35 13.38
N HIS A 87 15.82 -1.45 14.10
CA HIS A 87 14.79 -2.45 13.87
C HIS A 87 13.44 -1.97 14.40
N GLY A 88 12.41 -2.01 13.56
CA GLY A 88 11.04 -1.76 13.98
C GLY A 88 10.07 -1.68 12.81
N VAL A 89 8.78 -1.77 13.13
CA VAL A 89 7.68 -1.60 12.18
C VAL A 89 6.68 -0.59 12.72
N PHE A 90 6.34 0.41 11.89
CA PHE A 90 5.34 1.42 12.21
C PHE A 90 4.25 1.42 11.13
N ALA A 91 3.14 0.76 11.41
CA ALA A 91 2.01 0.64 10.49
C ALA A 91 0.86 1.54 10.92
N CYS A 92 0.24 2.25 9.99
CA CYS A 92 -1.06 2.89 10.21
C CYS A 92 -2.14 2.12 9.45
N VAL A 93 -3.30 1.94 10.08
CA VAL A 93 -4.43 1.33 9.39
C VAL A 93 -5.11 2.38 8.55
N SER A 94 -4.97 2.38 7.22
CA SER A 94 -5.61 3.38 6.36
C SER A 94 -7.03 2.95 5.92
N SER A 95 -7.72 3.84 5.22
CA SER A 95 -9.01 3.64 4.57
C SER A 95 -9.01 4.45 3.28
N THR A 96 -9.76 4.00 2.28
CA THR A 96 -9.95 4.71 1.02
C THR A 96 -11.40 5.16 0.90
N GLY A 97 -11.60 6.45 0.66
CA GLY A 97 -12.86 7.11 0.96
C GLY A 97 -14.02 6.87 -0.01
N THR A 98 -15.21 7.06 0.55
CA THR A 98 -16.53 7.16 -0.12
C THR A 98 -17.22 8.43 0.38
N ALA A 99 -18.19 8.97 -0.37
CA ALA A 99 -18.99 10.12 0.05
C ALA A 99 -19.57 9.96 1.47
N PHE A 100 -19.82 11.08 2.17
CA PHE A 100 -20.36 11.14 3.55
C PHE A 100 -19.43 10.68 4.67
N LEU A 101 -18.16 10.37 4.35
CA LEU A 101 -17.15 9.98 5.34
C LEU A 101 -16.06 11.06 5.54
N GLY A 102 -16.32 12.31 5.16
CA GLY A 102 -15.29 13.35 5.07
C GLY A 102 -14.49 13.57 6.36
N GLY A 103 -15.18 13.62 7.51
CA GLY A 103 -14.57 13.78 8.82
C GLY A 103 -13.69 12.60 9.27
N TYR A 104 -13.87 11.43 8.67
CA TYR A 104 -13.10 10.22 8.94
C TYR A 104 -12.01 9.99 7.89
N GLU A 105 -12.40 9.93 6.61
CA GLU A 105 -11.52 9.60 5.48
C GLU A 105 -10.41 10.62 5.27
N THR A 106 -10.65 11.90 5.57
CA THR A 106 -9.58 12.92 5.50
C THR A 106 -8.38 12.53 6.36
N PHE A 107 -8.63 12.06 7.59
CA PHE A 107 -7.54 11.69 8.51
C PHE A 107 -6.96 10.32 8.20
N LYS A 108 -7.74 9.37 7.68
CA LYS A 108 -7.22 8.07 7.23
C LYS A 108 -6.34 8.22 5.98
N ALA A 109 -6.70 9.11 5.06
CA ALA A 109 -5.83 9.51 3.95
C ALA A 109 -4.57 10.25 4.45
N ALA A 110 -4.69 11.08 5.49
CA ALA A 110 -3.53 11.74 6.09
C ALA A 110 -2.53 10.73 6.70
N GLN A 111 -2.99 9.60 7.22
CA GLN A 111 -2.10 8.53 7.70
C GLN A 111 -1.23 7.94 6.59
N VAL A 112 -1.72 7.88 5.35
CA VAL A 112 -0.91 7.45 4.19
C VAL A 112 0.26 8.41 3.98
N HIS A 113 0.00 9.72 4.02
CA HIS A 113 1.06 10.72 3.92
C HIS A 113 1.99 10.74 5.13
N LEU A 114 1.49 10.51 6.34
CA LEU A 114 2.32 10.36 7.53
C LEU A 114 3.28 9.18 7.36
N ALA A 115 2.78 8.00 6.96
CA ALA A 115 3.61 6.82 6.76
C ALA A 115 4.65 7.02 5.65
N ASN A 116 4.29 7.68 4.54
CA ASN A 116 5.23 7.97 3.45
C ASN A 116 6.33 8.96 3.89
N THR A 117 5.98 9.95 4.71
CA THR A 117 6.96 10.90 5.25
C THR A 117 7.92 10.18 6.18
N LEU A 118 7.40 9.38 7.11
CA LEU A 118 8.22 8.55 8.00
C LEU A 118 9.10 7.59 7.19
N ASP A 119 8.58 6.93 6.16
CA ASP A 119 9.37 6.04 5.32
C ASP A 119 10.56 6.78 4.67
N ALA A 120 10.35 7.98 4.14
CA ALA A 120 11.44 8.79 3.60
C ALA A 120 12.47 9.19 4.68
N GLU A 121 12.02 9.57 5.88
CA GLU A 121 12.91 9.89 7.01
C GLU A 121 13.70 8.67 7.52
N LEU A 122 13.16 7.47 7.35
CA LEU A 122 13.73 6.20 7.79
C LEU A 122 14.55 5.50 6.70
N GLU A 123 14.80 6.16 5.57
CA GLU A 123 15.66 5.65 4.49
C GLU A 123 17.05 5.28 5.04
N GLY A 124 17.58 4.12 4.61
CA GLY A 124 18.85 3.58 5.08
C GLY A 124 18.82 2.94 6.48
N THR A 125 17.70 3.03 7.21
CA THR A 125 17.50 2.33 8.49
C THR A 125 16.81 0.98 8.31
N GLY A 126 16.86 0.14 9.34
CA GLY A 126 16.12 -1.13 9.44
C GLY A 126 14.69 -0.98 9.98
N VAL A 127 14.17 0.24 10.06
CA VAL A 127 12.79 0.54 10.48
C VAL A 127 11.92 0.74 9.25
N SER A 128 10.76 0.06 9.23
CA SER A 128 9.77 0.19 8.15
C SER A 128 8.57 1.00 8.60
N ALA A 129 8.10 1.92 7.77
CA ALA A 129 6.80 2.58 7.95
C ALA A 129 5.92 2.36 6.72
N TYR A 130 4.63 2.05 6.90
CA TYR A 130 3.68 1.83 5.80
C TYR A 130 2.24 1.96 6.27
N THR A 131 1.28 1.85 5.35
CA THR A 131 -0.14 1.76 5.68
C THR A 131 -0.77 0.47 5.22
N ILE A 132 -1.74 -0.02 5.99
CA ILE A 132 -2.51 -1.23 5.68
C ILE A 132 -4.01 -0.96 5.76
N GLY A 133 -4.73 -1.24 4.67
CA GLY A 133 -6.18 -1.30 4.63
C GLY A 133 -6.67 -2.70 5.02
N PRO A 134 -7.61 -2.84 5.97
CA PRO A 134 -8.14 -4.13 6.37
C PRO A 134 -9.08 -4.75 5.31
N GLY A 135 -9.55 -3.98 4.33
CA GLY A 135 -10.67 -4.35 3.46
C GLY A 135 -12.01 -4.24 4.20
N LEU A 136 -13.09 -4.74 3.58
CA LEU A 136 -14.42 -4.71 4.20
C LEU A 136 -14.55 -5.84 5.23
N VAL A 137 -14.21 -5.56 6.48
CA VAL A 137 -14.34 -6.51 7.60
C VAL A 137 -15.61 -6.18 8.38
N PRO A 138 -16.53 -7.15 8.61
CA PRO A 138 -17.79 -6.92 9.32
C PRO A 138 -17.55 -6.80 10.83
N THR A 139 -16.85 -5.74 11.23
CA THR A 139 -16.65 -5.35 12.63
C THR A 139 -17.85 -4.56 13.15
N GLU A 140 -18.04 -4.49 14.46
CA GLU A 140 -19.10 -3.66 15.05
C GLU A 140 -19.03 -2.19 14.60
N THR A 141 -17.81 -1.64 14.49
CA THR A 141 -17.57 -0.28 13.97
C THR A 141 -18.01 -0.15 12.52
N ALA A 142 -17.63 -1.10 11.66
CA ALA A 142 -18.03 -1.11 10.26
C ALA A 142 -19.54 -1.26 10.11
N SER A 143 -20.17 -2.20 10.84
CA SER A 143 -21.63 -2.40 10.81
C SER A 143 -22.39 -1.14 11.24
N LYS A 144 -21.94 -0.45 12.30
CA LYS A 144 -22.52 0.83 12.73
C LYS A 144 -22.37 1.90 11.66
N ALA A 145 -21.18 2.06 11.07
CA ALA A 145 -20.95 3.04 10.02
C ALA A 145 -21.79 2.75 8.76
N ILE A 146 -21.83 1.50 8.31
CA ILE A 146 -22.60 1.06 7.14
C ILE A 146 -24.10 1.25 7.36
N SER A 147 -24.61 1.01 8.57
CA SER A 147 -26.02 1.23 8.89
C SER A 147 -26.48 2.69 8.74
N GLN A 148 -25.55 3.64 8.90
CA GLN A 148 -25.80 5.06 8.71
C GLN A 148 -25.51 5.51 7.28
N LEU A 149 -24.50 4.92 6.62
CA LEU A 149 -24.07 5.25 5.27
C LEU A 149 -25.01 4.70 4.19
N ALA A 150 -25.43 3.42 4.28
CA ALA A 150 -26.22 2.77 3.24
C ALA A 150 -27.50 3.55 2.87
N PRO A 151 -28.30 4.06 3.84
CA PRO A 151 -29.46 4.89 3.53
C PRO A 151 -29.12 6.19 2.79
N GLN A 152 -27.98 6.81 3.09
CA GLN A 152 -27.52 8.03 2.41
C GLN A 152 -27.10 7.75 0.96
N MET A 153 -26.72 6.50 0.66
CA MET A 153 -26.42 6.03 -0.69
C MET A 153 -27.66 5.47 -1.41
N GLY A 154 -28.85 5.55 -0.79
CA GLY A 154 -30.10 5.05 -1.39
C GLY A 154 -30.22 3.53 -1.44
N MET A 155 -29.53 2.80 -0.55
CA MET A 155 -29.54 1.34 -0.49
C MET A 155 -29.70 0.81 0.94
N THR A 156 -30.03 -0.46 1.07
CA THR A 156 -30.08 -1.18 2.35
C THR A 156 -28.68 -1.68 2.76
N VAL A 157 -28.51 -2.00 4.05
CA VAL A 157 -27.26 -2.60 4.57
C VAL A 157 -26.96 -3.94 3.89
N ASP A 158 -27.99 -4.75 3.65
CA ASP A 158 -27.85 -6.05 3.00
C ASP A 158 -27.43 -5.91 1.53
N GLU A 159 -27.96 -4.91 0.82
CA GLU A 159 -27.52 -4.58 -0.55
C GLU A 159 -26.07 -4.11 -0.56
N PHE A 160 -25.66 -3.28 0.40
CA PHE A 160 -24.27 -2.82 0.54
C PHE A 160 -23.31 -4.01 0.70
N PHE A 161 -23.59 -4.93 1.63
CA PHE A 161 -22.75 -6.12 1.80
C PHE A 161 -22.81 -7.06 0.60
N THR A 162 -23.99 -7.22 -0.01
CA THR A 162 -24.17 -8.09 -1.19
C THR A 162 -23.37 -7.60 -2.38
N GLN A 163 -23.34 -6.30 -2.66
CA GLN A 163 -22.54 -5.69 -3.72
C GLN A 163 -21.04 -5.81 -3.47
N ASN A 164 -20.62 -5.98 -2.21
CA ASN A 164 -19.20 -6.07 -1.82
C ASN A 164 -18.76 -7.48 -1.40
N LYS A 165 -19.58 -8.52 -1.62
CA LYS A 165 -19.32 -9.90 -1.14
C LYS A 165 -17.93 -10.43 -1.51
N GLY A 166 -17.44 -10.16 -2.73
CA GLY A 166 -16.11 -10.57 -3.18
C GLY A 166 -14.94 -9.84 -2.47
N ALA A 167 -15.21 -8.68 -1.88
CA ALA A 167 -14.23 -7.84 -1.18
C ALA A 167 -14.32 -7.93 0.35
N VAL A 168 -15.30 -8.66 0.91
CA VAL A 168 -15.43 -8.87 2.36
C VAL A 168 -14.33 -9.81 2.85
N LEU A 169 -13.69 -9.49 3.97
CA LEU A 169 -12.73 -10.35 4.67
C LEU A 169 -13.28 -10.77 6.04
N SER A 170 -12.97 -12.00 6.48
CA SER A 170 -13.19 -12.41 7.86
C SER A 170 -12.24 -11.66 8.80
N VAL A 171 -12.57 -11.65 10.09
CA VAL A 171 -11.72 -11.02 11.11
C VAL A 171 -10.37 -11.75 11.22
N GLU A 172 -10.38 -13.08 11.03
CA GLU A 172 -9.20 -13.92 11.02
C GLU A 172 -8.31 -13.66 9.80
N GLU A 173 -8.90 -13.55 8.61
CA GLU A 173 -8.17 -13.18 7.38
C GLU A 173 -7.51 -11.81 7.52
N ALA A 174 -8.26 -10.81 7.99
CA ALA A 174 -7.71 -9.48 8.23
C ALA A 174 -6.60 -9.51 9.30
N GLY A 175 -6.83 -10.19 10.43
CA GLY A 175 -5.82 -10.35 11.48
C GLY A 175 -4.54 -11.04 11.00
N ALA A 176 -4.67 -12.08 10.18
CA ALA A 176 -3.54 -12.76 9.55
C ALA A 176 -2.82 -11.83 8.55
N GLY A 177 -3.55 -11.04 7.78
CA GLY A 177 -2.96 -10.03 6.88
C GLY A 177 -2.15 -8.98 7.64
N PHE A 178 -2.64 -8.51 8.78
CA PHE A 178 -1.89 -7.61 9.66
C PHE A 178 -0.61 -8.25 10.16
N ALA A 179 -0.67 -9.49 10.68
CA ALA A 179 0.51 -10.21 11.15
C ALA A 179 1.53 -10.43 10.02
N ALA A 180 1.08 -10.87 8.85
CA ALA A 180 1.91 -11.04 7.66
C ALA A 180 2.57 -9.72 7.24
N SER A 181 1.83 -8.60 7.30
CA SER A 181 2.39 -7.29 6.94
C SER A 181 3.58 -6.90 7.81
N VAL A 182 3.54 -7.23 9.11
CA VAL A 182 4.63 -6.96 10.05
C VAL A 182 5.85 -7.82 9.72
N VAL A 183 5.65 -9.11 9.43
CA VAL A 183 6.75 -10.03 9.05
C VAL A 183 7.42 -9.57 7.76
N PHE A 184 6.65 -9.13 6.78
CA PHE A 184 7.14 -8.70 5.46
C PHE A 184 7.28 -7.17 5.33
N ALA A 185 7.35 -6.44 6.44
CA ALA A 185 7.32 -4.97 6.46
C ALA A 185 8.40 -4.29 5.60
N ARG A 186 9.52 -4.97 5.34
CA ARG A 186 10.55 -4.45 4.42
C ARG A 186 10.07 -4.36 2.97
N LYS A 187 9.24 -5.29 2.51
CA LYS A 187 8.64 -5.26 1.17
C LYS A 187 7.63 -4.13 1.00
N PHE A 188 7.05 -3.66 2.12
CA PHE A 188 5.94 -2.71 2.12
C PHE A 188 6.33 -1.29 2.51
N ARG A 189 7.60 -1.00 2.74
CA ARG A 189 8.13 0.32 3.18
C ARG A 189 7.59 1.48 2.36
N GLY A 190 6.68 2.30 2.89
CA GLY A 190 6.05 3.46 2.24
C GLY A 190 4.89 3.13 1.29
N GLN A 191 4.37 1.90 1.32
CA GLN A 191 3.24 1.47 0.50
C GLN A 191 1.93 1.67 1.27
N GLU A 192 0.85 1.79 0.51
CA GLU A 192 -0.49 1.52 0.97
C GLU A 192 -0.87 0.12 0.48
N ILE A 193 -0.91 -0.84 1.40
CA ILE A 193 -1.22 -2.24 1.10
C ILE A 193 -2.58 -2.63 1.65
N SER A 194 -3.16 -3.71 1.13
CA SER A 194 -4.31 -4.39 1.71
C SER A 194 -3.88 -5.61 2.53
N SER A 195 -4.78 -6.09 3.40
CA SER A 195 -4.60 -7.39 4.07
C SER A 195 -4.43 -8.54 3.07
N ILE A 196 -5.11 -8.48 1.92
CA ILE A 196 -4.96 -9.47 0.84
C ILE A 196 -3.54 -9.45 0.26
N GLN A 197 -2.99 -8.27 -0.03
CA GLN A 197 -1.61 -8.14 -0.53
C GLN A 197 -0.59 -8.70 0.49
N ALA A 198 -0.81 -8.45 1.78
CA ALA A 198 0.04 -8.99 2.84
C ALA A 198 -0.04 -10.53 2.93
N LEU A 199 -1.23 -11.09 2.81
CA LEU A 199 -1.45 -12.55 2.79
C LEU A 199 -0.83 -13.21 1.54
N LYS A 200 -1.03 -12.63 0.36
CA LYS A 200 -0.41 -13.09 -0.90
C LYS A 200 1.12 -13.09 -0.79
N ALA A 201 1.71 -12.05 -0.20
CA ALA A 201 3.17 -11.97 0.03
C ALA A 201 3.70 -13.04 1.01
N ALA A 202 2.82 -13.62 1.83
CA ALA A 202 3.09 -14.69 2.78
C ALA A 202 2.73 -16.08 2.24
N ASP A 203 2.25 -16.19 1.00
CA ASP A 203 1.74 -17.44 0.39
C ASP A 203 0.57 -18.07 1.18
N ILE A 204 -0.27 -17.22 1.78
CA ILE A 204 -1.47 -17.64 2.54
C ILE A 204 -2.72 -17.41 1.69
N ASN A 205 -3.32 -18.49 1.18
CA ASN A 205 -4.56 -18.46 0.42
C ASN A 205 -5.74 -19.00 1.25
N TYR A 206 -6.71 -18.13 1.56
CA TYR A 206 -7.95 -18.52 2.22
C TYR A 206 -9.03 -18.91 1.20
N GLY A 207 -8.87 -20.02 0.48
CA GLY A 207 -9.95 -20.67 -0.30
C GLY A 207 -10.72 -19.80 -1.32
N ARG A 208 -10.29 -18.57 -1.62
CA ARG A 208 -10.84 -17.68 -2.64
C ARG A 208 -10.23 -18.03 -3.99
N GLU A 209 -10.50 -19.24 -4.45
CA GLU A 209 -10.39 -19.53 -5.87
C GLU A 209 -11.68 -19.02 -6.55
N ALA A 210 -11.53 -18.31 -7.67
CA ALA A 210 -12.56 -17.72 -8.53
C ALA A 210 -13.03 -16.28 -8.19
N GLU A 211 -12.23 -15.29 -8.61
CA GLU A 211 -12.68 -14.14 -9.43
C GLU A 211 -11.54 -13.20 -9.88
N GLU A 212 -10.28 -13.47 -9.49
CA GLU A 212 -9.08 -12.96 -10.20
C GLU A 212 -8.44 -14.09 -11.04
N GLN A 213 -9.23 -14.73 -11.91
CA GLN A 213 -8.65 -15.39 -13.08
C GLN A 213 -8.38 -14.31 -14.14
N SER A 214 -7.25 -13.63 -14.00
CA SER A 214 -6.44 -13.23 -15.15
C SER A 214 -4.97 -13.09 -14.73
N ALA A 215 -4.14 -13.94 -15.35
CA ALA A 215 -2.68 -13.95 -15.35
C ALA A 215 -1.93 -14.75 -14.27
N GLY A 216 -2.61 -15.67 -13.57
CA GLY A 216 -1.97 -16.85 -13.00
C GLY A 216 -1.66 -17.85 -14.12
N ILE A 217 -0.47 -17.73 -14.70
CA ILE A 217 0.20 -18.70 -15.57
C ILE A 217 -0.09 -20.16 -15.20
N ASP A 218 -0.99 -20.88 -15.87
CA ASP A 218 -0.93 -22.35 -15.86
C ASP A 218 0.54 -22.74 -16.08
N ALA A 219 1.13 -23.46 -15.13
CA ALA A 219 2.49 -24.00 -15.27
C ALA A 219 2.48 -25.18 -16.26
N GLU A 220 1.98 -24.94 -17.47
CA GLU A 220 2.45 -25.65 -18.65
C GLU A 220 3.87 -25.13 -18.92
N LYS A 221 4.81 -26.04 -19.16
CA LYS A 221 6.14 -25.67 -19.68
C LYS A 221 5.93 -25.04 -21.06
N GLN A 222 5.69 -23.73 -21.11
CA GLN A 222 5.53 -22.99 -22.35
C GLN A 222 6.89 -23.01 -23.04
N LYS A 223 6.97 -23.81 -24.10
CA LYS A 223 8.21 -24.08 -24.82
C LYS A 223 8.37 -23.00 -25.88
N TYR A 224 8.82 -21.82 -25.45
CA TYR A 224 9.21 -20.75 -26.36
C TYR A 224 10.22 -21.28 -27.37
N SER A 225 10.07 -20.92 -28.66
CA SER A 225 11.11 -21.20 -29.64
C SER A 225 12.36 -20.34 -29.34
N GLU A 226 13.51 -20.70 -29.89
CA GLU A 226 14.73 -19.87 -29.77
C GLU A 226 14.49 -18.45 -30.32
N GLU A 227 13.67 -18.31 -31.35
CA GLU A 227 13.30 -17.01 -31.92
C GLU A 227 12.41 -16.20 -30.95
N ASP A 228 11.43 -16.84 -30.31
CA ASP A 228 10.59 -16.20 -29.30
C ASP A 228 11.40 -15.77 -28.07
N LEU A 229 12.33 -16.62 -27.62
CA LEU A 229 13.24 -16.29 -26.50
C LEU A 229 14.14 -15.10 -26.84
N GLN A 230 14.61 -15.00 -28.09
CA GLN A 230 15.41 -13.86 -28.54
C GLN A 230 14.58 -12.57 -28.56
N GLN A 231 13.34 -12.62 -29.05
CA GLN A 231 12.43 -11.47 -29.05
C GLN A 231 12.06 -11.05 -27.62
N LEU A 232 11.77 -12.00 -26.74
CA LEU A 232 11.47 -11.76 -25.33
C LEU A 232 12.63 -11.09 -24.60
N ARG A 233 13.86 -11.59 -24.79
CA ARG A 233 15.06 -10.98 -24.20
C ARG A 233 15.26 -9.55 -24.69
N ALA A 234 15.18 -9.32 -25.99
CA ALA A 234 15.32 -7.97 -26.56
C ALA A 234 14.24 -7.00 -26.04
N SER A 235 12.99 -7.46 -25.93
CA SER A 235 11.90 -6.64 -25.41
C SER A 235 12.06 -6.37 -23.91
N CYS A 236 12.50 -7.36 -23.13
CA CYS A 236 12.76 -7.22 -21.69
C CYS A 236 13.92 -6.24 -21.43
N GLU A 237 15.01 -6.38 -22.18
CA GLU A 237 16.17 -5.48 -22.12
C GLU A 237 15.77 -4.04 -22.45
N ALA A 238 14.96 -3.82 -23.48
CA ALA A 238 14.47 -2.49 -23.85
C ALA A 238 13.66 -1.83 -22.72
N VAL A 239 12.71 -2.56 -22.13
CA VAL A 239 11.89 -2.05 -21.01
C VAL A 239 12.78 -1.77 -19.79
N HIS A 240 13.70 -2.67 -19.46
CA HIS A 240 14.62 -2.51 -18.33
C HIS A 240 15.55 -1.29 -18.53
N LEU A 241 16.10 -1.11 -19.75
CA LEU A 241 16.96 0.02 -20.08
C LEU A 241 16.21 1.35 -19.95
N THR A 242 15.02 1.45 -20.57
CA THR A 242 14.15 2.63 -20.50
C THR A 242 13.86 3.00 -19.04
N LEU A 243 13.43 2.02 -18.23
CA LEU A 243 13.11 2.28 -16.83
C LEU A 243 14.33 2.68 -16.00
N ARG A 244 15.49 2.06 -16.27
CA ARG A 244 16.75 2.40 -15.59
C ARG A 244 17.17 3.83 -15.89
N GLU A 245 17.15 4.24 -17.15
CA GLU A 245 17.50 5.61 -17.56
C GLU A 245 16.58 6.64 -16.90
N GLN A 246 15.26 6.38 -16.90
CA GLN A 246 14.30 7.22 -16.19
C GLN A 246 14.61 7.31 -14.70
N SER A 247 14.88 6.18 -14.04
CA SER A 247 15.19 6.15 -12.61
C SER A 247 16.43 6.97 -12.26
N GLU A 248 17.47 6.94 -13.10
CA GLU A 248 18.69 7.74 -12.93
C GLU A 248 18.42 9.23 -13.15
N ASP A 249 17.58 9.58 -14.11
CA ASP A 249 17.16 10.96 -14.31
C ASP A 249 16.33 11.49 -13.14
N TRP A 250 15.48 10.67 -12.50
CA TRP A 250 14.75 11.07 -11.30
C TRP A 250 15.71 11.39 -10.14
N LYS A 251 16.79 10.61 -9.99
CA LYS A 251 17.84 10.85 -8.99
C LYS A 251 18.59 12.16 -9.23
N ARG A 252 18.58 12.70 -10.45
CA ARG A 252 19.21 13.99 -10.80
C ARG A 252 18.29 15.19 -10.58
N ARG A 253 16.99 14.98 -10.36
CA ARG A 253 16.02 16.06 -10.07
C ARG A 253 16.25 16.69 -8.71
N SER A 254 15.69 17.89 -8.53
CA SER A 254 15.65 18.56 -7.22
C SER A 254 14.96 17.69 -6.17
N LEU A 255 15.26 17.90 -4.89
CA LEU A 255 14.68 17.10 -3.79
C LEU A 255 13.15 17.06 -3.83
N PHE A 256 12.51 18.21 -4.08
CA PHE A 256 11.05 18.33 -4.13
C PHE A 256 10.44 17.57 -5.32
N GLU A 257 11.01 17.71 -6.51
CA GLU A 257 10.52 17.02 -7.71
C GLU A 257 10.80 15.51 -7.64
N ARG A 258 11.95 15.12 -7.11
CA ARG A 258 12.34 13.72 -6.95
C ARG A 258 11.35 12.94 -6.10
N GLN A 259 10.99 13.49 -4.93
CA GLN A 259 10.02 12.86 -4.04
C GLN A 259 8.65 12.69 -4.72
N TRP A 260 8.23 13.69 -5.51
CA TRP A 260 6.97 13.63 -6.23
C TRP A 260 6.98 12.53 -7.30
N VAL A 261 8.02 12.48 -8.15
CA VAL A 261 8.14 11.49 -9.23
C VAL A 261 8.23 10.06 -8.68
N ILE A 262 9.05 9.82 -7.65
CA ILE A 262 9.20 8.47 -7.05
C ILE A 262 7.88 8.00 -6.44
N ARG A 263 7.18 8.88 -5.72
CA ARG A 263 5.90 8.55 -5.10
C ARG A 263 4.82 8.28 -6.15
N ASP A 264 4.77 9.09 -7.20
CA ASP A 264 3.80 8.95 -8.29
C ASP A 264 4.02 7.66 -9.08
N PHE A 265 5.27 7.37 -9.44
CA PHE A 265 5.66 6.11 -10.07
C PHE A 265 5.21 4.92 -9.22
N ARG A 266 5.61 4.90 -7.95
CA ARG A 266 5.29 3.80 -7.03
C ARG A 266 3.77 3.58 -6.90
N LYS A 267 3.00 4.67 -6.77
CA LYS A 267 1.54 4.62 -6.63
C LYS A 267 0.87 4.03 -7.87
N THR A 268 1.38 4.36 -9.05
CA THR A 268 0.72 4.02 -10.32
C THR A 268 1.25 2.70 -10.90
N ALA A 269 2.56 2.48 -10.84
CA ALA A 269 3.24 1.27 -11.32
C ALA A 269 3.23 0.11 -10.28
N GLY A 270 2.74 0.34 -9.06
CA GLY A 270 2.43 -0.70 -8.07
C GLY A 270 3.58 -1.16 -7.18
N MET A 271 4.84 -0.82 -7.48
CA MET A 271 6.01 -1.12 -6.64
C MET A 271 7.13 -0.09 -6.86
N PRO A 272 8.14 0.01 -5.98
CA PRO A 272 9.31 0.86 -6.17
C PRO A 272 10.07 0.54 -7.46
N VAL A 273 10.78 1.53 -8.01
CA VAL A 273 11.50 1.35 -9.29
C VAL A 273 12.66 0.37 -9.17
N GLU A 274 13.31 0.31 -8.01
CA GLU A 274 14.36 -0.66 -7.72
C GLU A 274 13.83 -2.10 -7.73
N GLU A 275 12.60 -2.32 -7.24
CA GLU A 275 11.94 -3.62 -7.27
C GLU A 275 11.51 -4.00 -8.69
N TRP A 276 11.03 -3.04 -9.47
CA TRP A 276 10.75 -3.23 -10.89
C TRP A 276 12.00 -3.63 -11.69
N LEU A 277 13.11 -2.91 -11.51
CA LEU A 277 14.38 -3.19 -12.19
C LEU A 277 14.88 -4.60 -11.85
N GLU A 278 14.82 -4.98 -10.58
CA GLU A 278 15.19 -6.32 -10.14
C GLU A 278 14.27 -7.41 -10.72
N THR A 279 12.96 -7.15 -10.78
CA THR A 279 11.98 -8.09 -11.35
C THR A 279 12.22 -8.30 -12.85
N LEU A 280 12.50 -7.24 -13.60
CA LEU A 280 12.83 -7.33 -15.03
C LEU A 280 14.16 -8.04 -15.28
N ARG A 281 15.17 -7.81 -14.44
CA ARG A 281 16.44 -8.54 -14.48
C ARG A 281 16.24 -10.03 -14.24
N GLN A 282 15.46 -10.40 -13.24
CA GLN A 282 15.14 -11.80 -12.94
C GLN A 282 14.31 -12.44 -14.05
N LEU A 283 13.37 -11.70 -14.66
CA LEU A 283 12.63 -12.17 -15.83
C LEU A 283 13.62 -12.55 -16.93
N GLU A 284 14.53 -11.65 -17.30
CA GLU A 284 15.54 -11.88 -18.34
C GLU A 284 16.43 -13.10 -18.06
N GLU A 285 16.95 -13.23 -16.83
CA GLU A 285 17.81 -14.34 -16.41
C GLU A 285 17.10 -15.70 -16.45
N ASN A 286 15.78 -15.72 -16.21
CA ASN A 286 15.00 -16.95 -16.16
C ASN A 286 14.37 -17.34 -17.51
N LEU A 287 14.46 -16.50 -18.55
CA LEU A 287 14.03 -16.83 -19.91
C LEU A 287 14.82 -18.04 -20.44
N GLY A 288 14.13 -19.19 -20.53
CA GLY A 288 14.68 -20.47 -20.97
C GLY A 288 14.86 -21.52 -19.86
N HIS A 289 14.70 -21.14 -18.58
CA HIS A 289 14.87 -22.04 -17.42
C HIS A 289 13.55 -22.61 -16.87
N GLY A 290 12.40 -22.27 -17.49
CA GLY A 290 11.12 -22.98 -17.31
C GLY A 290 10.25 -22.54 -16.14
N MET A 291 10.71 -21.62 -15.28
CA MET A 291 9.85 -20.89 -14.33
C MET A 291 10.10 -19.40 -14.50
N VAL A 292 9.13 -18.70 -15.06
CA VAL A 292 9.18 -17.24 -15.24
C VAL A 292 8.02 -16.65 -14.45
N SER A 293 8.34 -15.95 -13.35
CA SER A 293 7.35 -15.11 -12.66
C SER A 293 7.04 -13.92 -13.55
N ARG A 294 5.77 -13.70 -13.88
CA ARG A 294 5.34 -12.62 -14.77
C ARG A 294 5.19 -11.33 -13.95
N PRO A 295 5.97 -10.28 -14.23
CA PRO A 295 5.75 -8.98 -13.60
C PRO A 295 4.37 -8.41 -13.96
N PRO A 296 3.80 -7.52 -13.13
CA PRO A 296 2.53 -6.84 -13.41
C PRO A 296 2.70 -5.73 -14.47
N LEU A 297 3.09 -6.09 -15.69
CA LEU A 297 3.46 -5.18 -16.78
C LEU A 297 2.32 -4.21 -17.13
N GLU A 298 1.07 -4.61 -16.91
CA GLU A 298 -0.10 -3.77 -17.06
C GLU A 298 -0.07 -2.53 -16.15
N LYS A 299 0.53 -2.64 -14.95
CA LYS A 299 0.73 -1.50 -14.03
C LYS A 299 1.80 -0.54 -14.55
N LEU A 300 2.89 -1.07 -15.11
CA LEU A 300 3.96 -0.25 -15.68
C LEU A 300 3.47 0.49 -16.95
N ALA A 301 2.73 -0.20 -17.83
CA ALA A 301 2.06 0.44 -18.96
C ALA A 301 1.03 1.49 -18.50
N GLY A 302 0.28 1.17 -17.44
CA GLY A 302 -0.65 2.09 -16.77
C GLY A 302 0.04 3.38 -16.28
N TYR A 303 1.25 3.29 -15.75
CA TYR A 303 2.04 4.47 -15.37
C TYR A 303 2.40 5.35 -16.57
N TYR A 304 2.79 4.77 -17.71
CA TYR A 304 3.07 5.58 -18.90
C TYR A 304 1.79 6.24 -19.45
N ASN A 305 0.64 5.57 -19.41
CA ASN A 305 -0.64 6.21 -19.71
C ASN A 305 -0.94 7.37 -18.75
N HIS A 306 -0.65 7.22 -17.45
CA HIS A 306 -0.78 8.30 -16.47
C HIS A 306 0.12 9.50 -16.81
N LEU A 307 1.39 9.26 -17.16
CA LEU A 307 2.30 10.33 -17.61
C LEU A 307 1.80 11.05 -18.86
N ALA A 308 1.18 10.33 -19.81
CA ALA A 308 0.60 10.94 -21.00
C ALA A 308 -0.56 11.89 -20.65
N GLU A 309 -1.43 11.50 -19.71
CA GLU A 309 -2.51 12.37 -19.23
C GLU A 309 -1.98 13.60 -18.48
N LEU A 310 -0.95 13.43 -17.65
CA LEU A 310 -0.27 14.55 -17.00
C LEU A 310 0.33 15.52 -18.03
N ALA A 311 1.00 15.00 -19.07
CA ALA A 311 1.60 15.82 -20.12
C ALA A 311 0.56 16.71 -20.82
N LYS A 312 -0.63 16.16 -21.13
CA LYS A 312 -1.76 16.94 -21.70
C LYS A 312 -2.24 18.05 -20.77
N GLY A 313 -2.15 17.84 -19.46
CA GLY A 313 -2.50 18.83 -18.44
C GLY A 313 -1.50 19.98 -18.34
N TYR A 314 -0.19 19.68 -18.40
CA TYR A 314 0.87 20.63 -18.09
C TYR A 314 1.52 21.30 -19.31
N GLU A 315 1.72 20.58 -20.42
CA GLU A 315 2.34 21.14 -21.61
C GLU A 315 1.28 21.83 -22.48
N LYS A 316 1.48 23.13 -22.71
CA LYS A 316 0.54 23.97 -23.48
C LYS A 316 1.00 24.22 -24.90
N ASP A 317 2.28 23.99 -25.19
CA ASP A 317 2.83 24.03 -26.54
C ASP A 317 2.46 22.73 -27.29
N PRO A 318 1.66 22.80 -28.36
CA PRO A 318 1.21 21.61 -29.08
C PRO A 318 2.35 20.76 -29.66
N LEU A 319 3.43 21.39 -30.12
CA LEU A 319 4.55 20.67 -30.73
C LEU A 319 5.36 19.90 -29.69
N LYS A 320 5.60 20.53 -28.53
CA LYS A 320 6.27 19.86 -27.41
C LYS A 320 5.39 18.78 -26.79
N LEU A 321 4.08 19.01 -26.72
CA LEU A 321 3.14 18.00 -26.24
C LEU A 321 3.18 16.77 -27.16
N GLU A 322 3.16 16.96 -28.48
CA GLU A 322 3.27 15.87 -29.45
C GLU A 322 4.58 15.10 -29.30
N GLU A 323 5.71 15.80 -29.18
CA GLU A 323 7.03 15.19 -28.94
C GLU A 323 7.06 14.38 -27.63
N ASN A 324 6.61 14.97 -26.53
CA ASN A 324 6.55 14.31 -25.22
C ASN A 324 5.66 13.06 -25.25
N LEU A 325 4.46 13.16 -25.85
CA LEU A 325 3.53 12.04 -25.96
C LEU A 325 4.12 10.92 -26.83
N ARG A 326 4.88 11.25 -27.88
CA ARG A 326 5.57 10.24 -28.70
C ARG A 326 6.57 9.43 -27.89
N HIS A 327 7.33 10.07 -27.01
CA HIS A 327 8.25 9.36 -26.10
C HIS A 327 7.49 8.48 -25.11
N VAL A 328 6.47 9.03 -24.46
CA VAL A 328 5.68 8.31 -23.45
C VAL A 328 4.95 7.10 -24.03
N TYR A 329 4.31 7.25 -25.19
CA TYR A 329 3.65 6.13 -25.86
C TYR A 329 4.63 5.08 -26.35
N ARG A 330 5.83 5.47 -26.80
CA ARG A 330 6.87 4.50 -27.13
C ARG A 330 7.23 3.62 -25.92
N TRP A 331 7.43 4.22 -24.74
CA TRP A 331 7.73 3.45 -23.51
C TRP A 331 6.59 2.51 -23.13
N ARG A 332 5.34 2.96 -23.26
CA ARG A 332 4.17 2.10 -23.06
C ARG A 332 4.15 0.94 -24.05
N ASP A 333 4.34 1.22 -25.33
CA ASP A 333 4.28 0.21 -26.39
C ASP A 333 5.40 -0.84 -26.24
N GLU A 334 6.58 -0.45 -25.74
CA GLU A 334 7.66 -1.37 -25.36
C GLU A 334 7.22 -2.35 -24.24
N VAL A 335 6.50 -1.86 -23.22
CA VAL A 335 5.94 -2.69 -22.14
C VAL A 335 4.81 -3.60 -22.63
N GLU A 336 3.86 -3.07 -23.40
CA GLU A 336 2.75 -3.85 -23.96
C GLU A 336 3.24 -4.93 -24.94
N THR A 337 4.34 -4.67 -25.65
CA THR A 337 4.99 -5.67 -26.51
C THR A 337 5.58 -6.81 -25.68
N LEU A 338 6.29 -6.49 -24.59
CA LEU A 338 6.82 -7.51 -23.68
C LEU A 338 5.68 -8.35 -23.06
N GLU A 339 4.59 -7.71 -22.65
CA GLU A 339 3.43 -8.40 -22.08
C GLU A 339 2.81 -9.37 -23.09
N LYS A 340 2.62 -8.94 -24.35
CA LYS A 340 2.10 -9.79 -25.43
C LYS A 340 3.00 -10.97 -25.76
N LEU A 341 4.33 -10.77 -25.75
CA LEU A 341 5.29 -11.85 -26.01
C LEU A 341 5.30 -12.89 -24.89
N LEU A 342 4.93 -12.50 -23.66
CA LEU A 342 4.86 -13.42 -22.54
C LEU A 342 3.57 -14.25 -22.55
N GLN A 343 2.46 -13.76 -23.11
CA GLN A 343 1.19 -14.50 -23.27
C GLN A 343 1.36 -15.71 -24.20
#